data_AF-A0A6A3KKY3-F1
#
_entry.id   AF-A0A6A3KKY3-F1
#
_cell.length_a   1.000
_cell.length_b   1.000
_cell.length_c   1.000
_cell.angle_alpha   90.00
_cell.angle_beta   90.00
_cell.angle_gamma   90.00
#
_symmetry.space_group_name_H-M   'P 1'
#
loop_
_entity.id
_entity.type
_entity.pdbx_description
1 polymer ?
#
loop_
_entity_poly.entity_id
_entity_poly.type
_entity_poly.pdbx_seq_one_letter_code
_entity_poly.pdbx_strand_id
1 'polypeptide(L)'
;MFPRSRQLLRALARRSAAATRYVHAQPVAGRALVAPQARASSPFLARGGALRSMFIQTEPTPNPQSVKFLPGRAVLDDRFTTGVDFTPASEEVRRSPLAKKLFQIEGVTRVFFGKEFISVTKSEDEDWDALNAEIFATIMDFFASGEEVMSDEPIVTDTTILPEDDEVVAMIKELLEQRIRPSVQDDGGDIFYKGFDEKTGIVRVQLAGSCAGCPSSSVTLKHGVENMLKHYIPEVRGIEEWVDEELNALNEKEFKTLEEKLRSVGIPSE
;
A
#
# COMPACT_ATOMS: atom_id res chain seq x y z
N MET A 1 -2.73 18.84 -67.21
CA MET A 1 -3.96 19.64 -67.38
C MET A 1 -4.13 20.49 -66.12
N PHE A 2 -3.68 21.75 -66.21
CA PHE A 2 -3.88 22.85 -65.24
C PHE A 2 -5.34 23.35 -65.31
N PRO A 3 -5.83 24.39 -64.57
CA PRO A 3 -5.43 24.96 -63.25
C PRO A 3 -6.60 25.58 -62.39
N ARG A 4 -6.22 26.22 -61.25
CA ARG A 4 -6.72 27.55 -60.71
C ARG A 4 -8.09 27.56 -59.98
N SER A 5 -8.32 28.26 -58.85
CA SER A 5 -8.03 29.66 -58.45
C SER A 5 -8.25 29.87 -56.93
N ARG A 6 -7.35 30.51 -56.17
CA ARG A 6 -7.29 31.94 -55.75
C ARG A 6 -8.47 32.44 -54.88
N GLN A 7 -8.21 32.69 -53.59
CA GLN A 7 -7.99 34.01 -52.93
C GLN A 7 -9.28 34.77 -52.58
N LEU A 8 -9.40 35.23 -51.32
CA LEU A 8 -9.42 36.66 -50.98
C LEU A 8 -9.53 36.92 -49.46
N LEU A 9 -8.57 37.71 -48.95
CA LEU A 9 -8.64 38.49 -47.70
C LEU A 9 -9.62 39.67 -47.84
N ARG A 10 -10.24 40.07 -46.72
CA ARG A 10 -10.60 41.46 -46.32
C ARG A 10 -11.03 41.40 -44.84
N ALA A 11 -10.30 41.92 -43.85
CA ALA A 11 -9.89 43.29 -43.52
C ALA A 11 -10.99 44.17 -42.89
N LEU A 12 -10.55 44.93 -41.86
CA LEU A 12 -11.15 46.08 -41.15
C LEU A 12 -11.88 45.73 -39.84
N ALA A 13 -11.46 46.10 -38.63
CA ALA A 13 -10.86 47.31 -38.02
C ALA A 13 -11.84 48.14 -37.18
N ARG A 14 -11.58 48.14 -35.87
CA ARG A 14 -11.49 49.28 -34.92
C ARG A 14 -12.73 50.11 -34.49
N ARG A 15 -12.65 50.42 -33.17
CA ARG A 15 -13.18 51.56 -32.36
C ARG A 15 -14.61 51.39 -31.81
N SER A 16 -14.84 51.29 -30.50
CA SER A 16 -14.58 52.22 -29.37
C SER A 16 -15.57 53.38 -29.33
N ALA A 17 -16.38 53.47 -28.26
CA ALA A 17 -16.80 54.72 -27.62
C ALA A 17 -17.61 54.43 -26.33
N ALA A 18 -17.20 55.12 -25.25
CA ALA A 18 -17.94 55.28 -24.01
C ALA A 18 -18.82 56.55 -24.05
N ALA A 19 -19.91 56.58 -23.28
CA ALA A 19 -20.53 57.80 -22.73
C ALA A 19 -21.54 57.38 -21.65
N THR A 20 -21.32 57.60 -20.35
CA THR A 20 -21.53 58.84 -19.54
C THR A 20 -22.97 59.04 -19.06
N ARG A 21 -23.15 58.67 -17.77
CA ARG A 21 -23.86 59.33 -16.65
C ARG A 21 -25.15 60.12 -16.91
N TYR A 22 -26.17 59.79 -16.10
CA TYR A 22 -27.08 60.77 -15.52
C TYR A 22 -27.12 60.63 -13.99
N VAL A 23 -27.19 61.79 -13.34
CA VAL A 23 -27.08 62.05 -11.91
C VAL A 23 -28.47 62.26 -11.33
N HIS A 24 -28.79 61.67 -10.18
CA HIS A 24 -29.74 62.31 -9.26
C HIS A 24 -29.41 62.06 -7.80
N ALA A 25 -29.54 63.14 -7.03
CA ALA A 25 -28.96 63.37 -5.72
C ALA A 25 -29.87 62.91 -4.56
N GLN A 26 -29.24 62.83 -3.37
CA GLN A 26 -29.78 62.40 -2.08
C GLN A 26 -30.83 63.36 -1.48
N PRO A 27 -31.43 62.98 -0.34
CA PRO A 27 -30.94 63.60 0.90
C PRO A 27 -30.68 62.64 2.08
N VAL A 28 -29.99 63.22 3.05
CA VAL A 28 -29.32 62.67 4.23
C VAL A 28 -30.26 62.68 5.45
N ALA A 29 -30.23 61.62 6.28
CA ALA A 29 -30.20 61.68 7.76
C ALA A 29 -30.51 60.31 8.39
N GLY A 30 -29.67 59.87 9.34
CA GLY A 30 -29.98 58.71 10.18
C GLY A 30 -28.76 57.93 10.66
N ARG A 31 -27.95 58.53 11.52
CA ARG A 31 -26.78 57.93 12.16
C ARG A 31 -27.25 56.93 13.23
N ALA A 32 -27.18 55.63 12.94
CA ALA A 32 -27.29 54.57 13.94
C ALA A 32 -25.91 53.94 14.16
N LEU A 33 -25.36 54.14 15.37
CA LEU A 33 -24.16 53.48 15.85
C LEU A 33 -24.46 51.98 16.04
N VAL A 34 -23.98 51.13 15.14
CA VAL A 34 -24.00 49.67 15.34
C VAL A 34 -22.69 49.29 16.03
N ALA A 35 -22.80 48.86 17.29
CA ALA A 35 -21.71 48.28 18.05
C ALA A 35 -21.17 47.01 17.37
N PRO A 36 -19.87 46.71 17.43
CA PRO A 36 -19.35 45.44 16.92
C PRO A 36 -19.85 44.32 17.83
N GLN A 37 -20.74 43.45 17.32
CA GLN A 37 -21.05 42.20 17.99
C GLN A 37 -19.78 41.34 17.99
N ALA A 38 -19.19 41.16 19.17
CA ALA A 38 -18.22 40.13 19.41
C ALA A 38 -18.84 38.78 19.02
N ARG A 39 -18.30 38.13 17.99
CA ARG A 39 -18.60 36.73 17.71
C ARG A 39 -18.14 35.93 18.93
N ALA A 40 -19.10 35.44 19.70
CA ALA A 40 -18.84 34.44 20.73
C ALA A 40 -18.25 33.22 20.03
N SER A 41 -16.95 33.02 20.19
CA SER A 41 -16.29 31.74 19.91
C SER A 41 -16.84 30.74 20.90
N SER A 42 -17.80 29.91 20.46
CA SER A 42 -18.31 28.78 21.24
C SER A 42 -17.13 27.94 21.73
N PRO A 43 -16.93 27.74 23.04
CA PRO A 43 -15.80 26.98 23.57
C PRO A 43 -16.06 25.46 23.54
N PHE A 44 -17.02 24.99 22.75
CA PHE A 44 -17.45 23.59 22.69
C PHE A 44 -17.35 23.03 21.29
N LEU A 45 -16.14 23.03 20.73
CA LEU A 45 -15.76 22.12 19.65
C LEU A 45 -14.34 21.60 19.91
N ALA A 46 -14.20 20.88 21.01
CA ALA A 46 -13.13 19.90 21.17
C ALA A 46 -13.59 18.85 22.18
N ARG A 47 -13.93 17.66 21.68
CA ARG A 47 -13.51 16.34 22.17
C ARG A 47 -14.53 15.25 21.86
N GLY A 48 -14.03 14.18 21.25
CA GLY A 48 -14.51 12.83 21.51
C GLY A 48 -15.76 12.40 20.74
N GLY A 49 -15.69 12.39 19.42
CA GLY A 49 -16.46 11.41 18.67
C GLY A 49 -15.85 10.04 18.96
N ALA A 50 -16.39 9.34 19.96
CA ALA A 50 -16.02 7.95 20.23
C ALA A 50 -16.16 7.16 18.92
N LEU A 51 -15.05 6.64 18.41
CA LEU A 51 -14.99 5.62 17.36
C LEU A 51 -15.74 4.39 17.88
N ARG A 52 -17.06 4.34 17.66
CA ARG A 52 -17.91 3.22 18.09
C ARG A 52 -18.52 2.43 16.94
N SER A 53 -17.99 2.58 15.74
CA SER A 53 -18.36 1.72 14.61
C SER A 53 -17.17 1.53 13.67
N MET A 54 -16.09 0.95 14.19
CA MET A 54 -15.15 0.27 13.32
C MET A 54 -15.72 -1.12 13.04
N PHE A 55 -15.95 -1.44 11.77
CA PHE A 55 -16.41 -2.75 11.32
C PHE A 55 -15.38 -3.30 10.37
N ILE A 56 -14.71 -4.37 10.79
CA ILE A 56 -13.70 -5.04 9.97
C ILE A 56 -14.41 -6.08 9.12
N GLN A 57 -14.25 -6.00 7.81
CA GLN A 57 -14.71 -7.02 6.86
C GLN A 57 -13.60 -8.04 6.62
N THR A 58 -13.96 -9.27 6.29
CA THR A 58 -13.01 -10.28 5.86
C THR A 58 -13.30 -10.72 4.43
N GLU A 59 -12.24 -10.93 3.67
CA GLU A 59 -12.28 -11.47 2.31
C GLU A 59 -11.35 -12.70 2.24
N PRO A 60 -11.81 -13.83 1.67
CA PRO A 60 -10.95 -14.98 1.46
C PRO A 60 -9.90 -14.66 0.40
N THR A 61 -8.76 -15.34 0.48
CA THR A 61 -7.70 -15.26 -0.55
C THR A 61 -7.57 -16.61 -1.26
N PRO A 62 -6.88 -16.68 -2.42
CA PRO A 62 -6.55 -17.96 -3.05
C PRO A 62 -5.70 -18.89 -2.16
N ASN A 63 -5.04 -18.34 -1.13
CA ASN A 63 -4.31 -19.11 -0.13
C ASN A 63 -5.24 -19.50 1.03
N PRO A 64 -5.54 -20.80 1.26
CA PRO A 64 -6.45 -21.22 2.33
C PRO A 64 -5.94 -20.88 3.75
N GLN A 65 -4.63 -20.67 3.89
CA GLN A 65 -4.02 -20.29 5.16
C GLN A 65 -4.00 -18.78 5.37
N SER A 66 -4.52 -17.98 4.44
CA SER A 66 -4.48 -16.51 4.50
C SER A 66 -5.84 -15.86 4.27
N VAL A 67 -6.17 -14.89 5.12
CA VAL A 67 -7.41 -14.11 5.05
C VAL A 67 -7.07 -12.62 5.05
N LYS A 68 -7.81 -11.87 4.22
CA LYS A 68 -7.69 -10.41 4.14
C LYS A 68 -8.71 -9.76 5.07
N PHE A 69 -8.23 -8.89 5.95
CA PHE A 69 -9.02 -8.08 6.88
C PHE A 69 -9.04 -6.65 6.36
N LEU A 70 -10.24 -6.09 6.17
CA LEU A 70 -10.47 -4.74 5.67
C LEU A 70 -11.03 -3.87 6.80
N PRO A 71 -10.19 -3.03 7.43
CA PRO A 71 -10.58 -2.23 8.60
C PRO A 71 -11.56 -1.08 8.29
N GLY A 72 -11.86 -0.83 7.01
CA GLY A 72 -12.68 0.29 6.55
C GLY A 72 -11.96 1.65 6.61
N ARG A 73 -10.63 1.65 6.81
CA ARG A 73 -9.75 2.82 6.73
C ARG A 73 -8.38 2.42 6.22
N ALA A 74 -7.59 3.41 5.79
CA ALA A 74 -6.19 3.19 5.39
C ALA A 74 -5.38 2.55 6.53
N VAL A 75 -4.64 1.51 6.18
CA VAL A 75 -3.73 0.76 7.07
C VAL A 75 -2.33 1.35 6.94
N LEU A 76 -1.83 1.43 5.72
CA LEU A 76 -0.61 2.18 5.40
C LEU A 76 -0.99 3.56 4.86
N ASP A 77 -0.27 4.57 5.32
CA ASP A 77 -0.43 5.93 4.82
C ASP A 77 0.21 6.12 3.43
N ASP A 78 -0.06 7.27 2.81
CA ASP A 78 0.39 7.59 1.44
C ASP A 78 1.92 7.67 1.29
N ARG A 79 2.69 7.61 2.39
CA ARG A 79 4.15 7.51 2.30
C ARG A 79 4.56 6.14 1.75
N PHE A 80 3.74 5.09 1.96
CA PHE A 80 4.02 3.74 1.48
C PHE A 80 3.45 3.52 0.07
N THR A 81 4.32 3.44 -0.93
CA THR A 81 3.97 3.07 -2.30
C THR A 81 3.72 1.57 -2.45
N THR A 82 4.36 0.78 -1.59
CA THR A 82 4.23 -0.67 -1.57
C THR A 82 3.75 -1.19 -0.22
N GLY A 83 3.19 -2.40 -0.21
CA GLY A 83 2.87 -3.06 1.03
C GLY A 83 4.11 -3.42 1.84
N VAL A 84 3.89 -3.74 3.11
CA VAL A 84 4.94 -4.17 4.03
C VAL A 84 4.64 -5.60 4.49
N ASP A 85 5.59 -6.49 4.23
CA ASP A 85 5.50 -7.89 4.59
C ASP A 85 6.26 -8.15 5.89
N PHE A 86 5.63 -8.87 6.81
CA PHE A 86 6.17 -9.15 8.13
C PHE A 86 6.22 -10.66 8.37
N THR A 87 7.37 -11.14 8.80
CA THR A 87 7.55 -12.47 9.39
C THR A 87 8.07 -12.30 10.82
N PRO A 88 7.88 -13.29 11.73
CA PRO A 88 8.34 -13.18 13.11
C PRO A 88 9.82 -12.81 13.26
N ALA A 89 10.65 -13.21 12.29
CA ALA A 89 12.09 -12.95 12.28
C ALA A 89 12.51 -11.67 11.52
N SER A 90 11.57 -11.01 10.83
CA SER A 90 11.89 -9.78 10.09
C SER A 90 12.10 -8.59 11.04
N GLU A 91 13.12 -7.77 10.76
CA GLU A 91 13.37 -6.53 11.50
C GLU A 91 12.20 -5.54 11.36
N GLU A 92 11.43 -5.65 10.28
CA GLU A 92 10.22 -4.87 9.99
C GLU A 92 9.16 -4.96 11.09
N VAL A 93 9.06 -6.11 11.79
CA VAL A 93 8.13 -6.26 12.94
C VAL A 93 8.42 -5.21 14.01
N ARG A 94 9.69 -4.82 14.20
CA ARG A 94 10.07 -3.84 15.22
C ARG A 94 9.47 -2.45 14.96
N ARG A 95 9.14 -2.17 13.71
CA ARG A 95 8.67 -0.87 13.21
C ARG A 95 7.14 -0.75 13.17
N SER A 96 6.42 -1.81 13.55
CA SER A 96 4.96 -1.85 13.55
C SER A 96 4.41 -2.34 14.88
N PRO A 97 3.82 -1.46 15.72
CA PRO A 97 3.17 -1.90 16.96
C PRO A 97 1.98 -2.84 16.69
N LEU A 98 1.25 -2.64 15.59
CA LEU A 98 0.16 -3.53 15.19
C LEU A 98 0.67 -4.93 14.81
N ALA A 99 1.73 -5.03 14.01
CA ALA A 99 2.30 -6.32 13.62
C ALA A 99 2.80 -7.08 14.86
N LYS A 100 3.47 -6.40 15.80
CA LYS A 100 3.88 -7.00 17.08
C LYS A 100 2.72 -7.61 17.83
N LYS A 101 1.59 -6.89 17.94
CA LYS A 101 0.39 -7.38 18.65
C LYS A 101 -0.23 -8.57 17.90
N LEU A 102 -0.26 -8.54 16.57
CA LEU A 102 -0.78 -9.65 15.77
C LEU A 102 0.08 -10.92 15.90
N PHE A 103 1.41 -10.80 15.97
CA PHE A 103 2.30 -11.94 16.21
C PHE A 103 2.27 -12.48 17.65
N GLN A 104 1.60 -11.80 18.59
CA GLN A 104 1.37 -12.36 19.93
C GLN A 104 0.22 -13.37 19.93
N ILE A 105 -0.60 -13.39 18.87
CA ILE A 105 -1.67 -14.36 18.69
C ILE A 105 -1.01 -15.67 18.23
N GLU A 106 -1.22 -16.73 19.01
CA GLU A 106 -0.70 -18.06 18.69
C GLU A 106 -1.24 -18.52 17.34
N GLY A 107 -0.38 -19.09 16.48
CA GLY A 107 -0.78 -19.54 15.15
C GLY A 107 -0.57 -18.54 14.01
N VAL A 108 -0.33 -17.25 14.28
CA VAL A 108 -0.03 -16.26 13.22
C VAL A 108 1.41 -16.38 12.75
N THR A 109 1.62 -16.72 11.47
CA THR A 109 2.95 -16.98 10.90
C THR A 109 3.46 -15.87 9.98
N ARG A 110 2.56 -15.09 9.38
CA ARG A 110 2.90 -13.94 8.53
C ARG A 110 1.79 -12.91 8.59
N VAL A 111 2.17 -11.64 8.56
CA VAL A 111 1.26 -10.51 8.46
C VAL A 111 1.73 -9.65 7.30
N PHE A 112 0.81 -9.16 6.49
CA PHE A 112 1.12 -8.23 5.42
C PHE A 112 0.17 -7.05 5.48
N PHE A 113 0.72 -5.85 5.38
CA PHE A 113 -0.06 -4.63 5.31
C PHE A 113 -0.11 -4.14 3.87
N GLY A 114 -1.30 -4.13 3.30
CA GLY A 114 -1.62 -3.37 2.09
C GLY A 114 -2.04 -1.95 2.44
N LYS A 115 -2.43 -1.17 1.41
CA LYS A 115 -2.87 0.21 1.61
C LYS A 115 -4.13 0.32 2.47
N GLU A 116 -5.10 -0.57 2.24
CA GLU A 116 -6.42 -0.54 2.90
C GLU A 116 -6.81 -1.87 3.57
N PHE A 117 -5.89 -2.82 3.63
CA PHE A 117 -6.14 -4.16 4.17
C PHE A 117 -4.93 -4.72 4.92
N ILE A 118 -5.21 -5.72 5.75
CA ILE A 118 -4.23 -6.53 6.46
C ILE A 118 -4.46 -7.98 6.05
N SER A 119 -3.48 -8.63 5.46
CA SER A 119 -3.52 -10.09 5.26
C SER A 119 -2.84 -10.76 6.44
N VAL A 120 -3.52 -11.72 7.05
CA VAL A 120 -2.95 -12.57 8.10
C VAL A 120 -2.86 -13.98 7.56
N THR A 121 -1.70 -14.61 7.72
CA THR A 121 -1.49 -16.02 7.39
C THR A 121 -1.24 -16.80 8.67
N LYS A 122 -1.93 -17.92 8.82
CA LYS A 122 -1.82 -18.82 9.96
C LYS A 122 -0.97 -20.05 9.65
N SER A 123 -0.62 -20.82 10.69
CA SER A 123 -0.08 -22.18 10.54
C SER A 123 -1.14 -23.15 10.01
N GLU A 124 -0.70 -24.28 9.46
CA GLU A 124 -1.60 -25.27 8.86
C GLU A 124 -2.50 -25.95 9.89
N ASP A 125 -2.04 -26.08 11.13
CA ASP A 125 -2.72 -26.82 12.21
C ASP A 125 -3.83 -26.03 12.94
N GLU A 126 -3.91 -24.73 12.70
CA GLU A 126 -4.83 -23.83 13.42
C GLU A 126 -6.18 -23.67 12.70
N ASP A 127 -7.23 -23.33 13.44
CA ASP A 127 -8.54 -23.01 12.86
C ASP A 127 -8.83 -21.51 12.91
N TRP A 128 -9.50 -20.99 11.87
CA TRP A 128 -9.83 -19.58 11.77
C TRP A 128 -10.86 -19.11 12.80
N ASP A 129 -11.72 -19.99 13.33
CA ASP A 129 -12.79 -19.61 14.26
C ASP A 129 -12.25 -18.97 15.54
N ALA A 130 -11.18 -19.54 16.12
CA ALA A 130 -10.53 -18.99 17.32
C ALA A 130 -9.69 -17.75 16.97
N LEU A 131 -8.86 -17.86 15.92
CA LEU A 131 -7.96 -16.80 15.47
C LEU A 131 -8.69 -15.51 15.11
N ASN A 132 -9.83 -15.61 14.43
CA ASN A 132 -10.59 -14.45 13.98
C ASN A 132 -10.99 -13.57 15.16
N ALA A 133 -11.46 -14.15 16.27
CA ALA A 133 -11.87 -13.37 17.44
C ALA A 133 -10.71 -12.55 18.01
N GLU A 134 -9.52 -13.14 18.14
CA GLU A 134 -8.32 -12.48 18.66
C GLU A 134 -7.76 -11.43 17.69
N ILE A 135 -7.76 -11.72 16.39
CA ILE A 135 -7.32 -10.80 15.34
C ILE A 135 -8.24 -9.59 15.30
N PHE A 136 -9.57 -9.80 15.29
CA PHE A 136 -10.54 -8.71 15.30
C PHE A 136 -10.37 -7.83 16.54
N ALA A 137 -10.25 -8.42 17.73
CA ALA A 137 -10.03 -7.68 18.97
C ALA A 137 -8.75 -6.83 18.89
N THR A 138 -7.65 -7.45 18.44
CA THR A 138 -6.35 -6.78 18.32
C THR A 138 -6.38 -5.59 17.36
N ILE A 139 -6.98 -5.77 16.17
CA ILE A 139 -7.11 -4.69 15.19
C ILE A 139 -8.02 -3.59 15.74
N MET A 140 -9.19 -3.91 16.29
CA MET A 140 -10.10 -2.90 16.84
C MET A 140 -9.45 -2.09 17.98
N ASP A 141 -8.80 -2.76 18.93
CA ASP A 141 -8.15 -2.11 20.07
C ASP A 141 -6.99 -1.22 19.62
N PHE A 142 -6.19 -1.67 18.66
CA PHE A 142 -5.11 -0.87 18.08
C PHE A 142 -5.65 0.39 17.37
N PHE A 143 -6.66 0.23 16.52
CA PHE A 143 -7.21 1.35 15.77
C PHE A 143 -7.96 2.35 16.68
N ALA A 144 -8.48 1.87 17.81
CA ALA A 144 -9.09 2.69 18.86
C ALA A 144 -8.08 3.41 19.76
N SER A 145 -6.87 2.86 19.97
CA SER A 145 -5.81 3.51 20.74
C SER A 145 -5.25 4.76 20.04
N GLY A 146 -5.37 4.82 18.71
CA GLY A 146 -4.86 5.93 17.91
C GLY A 146 -3.34 5.89 17.71
N GLU A 147 -2.70 4.76 18.02
CA GLU A 147 -1.30 4.50 17.69
C GLU A 147 -1.08 4.47 16.15
N GLU A 148 0.12 4.84 15.71
CA GLU A 148 0.51 4.76 14.30
C GLU A 148 0.87 3.31 13.92
N VAL A 149 0.40 2.86 12.75
CA VAL A 149 0.64 1.49 12.25
C VAL A 149 2.12 1.22 12.03
N MET A 150 2.85 2.23 11.55
CA MET A 150 4.29 2.20 11.29
C MET A 150 4.98 3.34 12.05
N SER A 151 6.07 3.06 12.76
CA SER A 151 6.81 4.04 13.57
C SER A 151 7.78 4.91 12.78
N ASP A 152 8.17 4.48 11.59
CA ASP A 152 9.29 5.03 10.83
C ASP A 152 8.84 5.48 9.44
N GLU A 153 9.69 6.26 8.77
CA GLU A 153 9.53 6.56 7.35
C GLU A 153 9.63 5.29 6.49
N PRO A 154 8.88 5.21 5.38
CA PRO A 154 8.95 4.08 4.45
C PRO A 154 10.37 3.90 3.92
N ILE A 155 10.82 2.65 3.81
CA ILE A 155 12.02 2.35 3.04
C ILE A 155 11.59 2.36 1.58
N VAL A 156 12.25 3.18 0.75
CA VAL A 156 12.05 3.17 -0.69
C VAL A 156 12.36 1.76 -1.18
N THR A 157 11.34 1.03 -1.63
CA THR A 157 11.54 -0.29 -2.21
C THR A 157 12.07 -0.15 -3.63
N ASP A 158 12.89 -1.10 -4.08
CA ASP A 158 13.43 -1.16 -5.45
C ASP A 158 12.32 -1.21 -6.52
N THR A 159 11.07 -1.42 -6.12
CA THR A 159 9.90 -1.40 -7.00
C THR A 159 9.50 0.01 -7.42
N THR A 160 9.93 1.03 -6.66
CA THR A 160 9.71 2.43 -7.01
C THR A 160 10.50 2.77 -8.28
N ILE A 161 9.84 3.42 -9.24
CA ILE A 161 10.48 3.90 -10.48
C ILE A 161 11.34 5.11 -10.14
N LEU A 162 12.63 5.01 -10.41
CA LEU A 162 13.61 6.06 -10.18
C LEU A 162 14.05 6.69 -11.52
N PRO A 163 14.37 7.99 -11.55
CA PRO A 163 14.84 8.66 -12.78
C PRO A 163 16.11 8.06 -13.39
N GLU A 164 16.92 7.39 -12.58
CA GLU A 164 18.14 6.69 -12.98
C GLU A 164 17.94 5.25 -13.45
N ASP A 165 16.72 4.72 -13.42
CA ASP A 165 16.44 3.37 -13.92
C ASP A 165 16.65 3.30 -15.45
N ASP A 166 17.26 2.20 -15.91
CA ASP A 166 17.33 1.89 -17.32
C ASP A 166 15.92 1.78 -17.93
N GLU A 167 15.76 2.12 -19.21
CA GLU A 167 14.45 2.15 -19.88
C GLU A 167 13.68 0.82 -19.72
N VAL A 168 14.38 -0.31 -19.84
CA VAL A 168 13.80 -1.65 -19.67
C VAL A 168 13.35 -1.87 -18.22
N VAL A 169 14.15 -1.45 -17.24
CA VAL A 169 13.82 -1.56 -15.81
C VAL A 169 12.61 -0.69 -15.46
N ALA A 170 12.57 0.55 -15.97
CA ALA A 170 11.43 1.44 -15.79
C ALA A 170 10.14 0.84 -16.38
N MET A 171 10.22 0.23 -17.58
CA MET A 171 9.09 -0.48 -18.18
C MET A 171 8.64 -1.70 -17.36
N ILE A 172 9.58 -2.49 -16.82
CA ILE A 172 9.25 -3.64 -15.95
C ILE A 172 8.50 -3.15 -14.72
N LYS A 173 9.03 -2.13 -14.03
CA LYS A 173 8.42 -1.55 -12.82
C LYS A 173 7.05 -0.95 -13.13
N GLU A 174 6.87 -0.26 -14.25
CA GLU A 174 5.58 0.30 -14.66
C GLU A 174 4.53 -0.80 -14.92
N LEU A 175 4.90 -1.88 -15.61
CA LEU A 175 4.00 -3.00 -15.85
C LEU A 175 3.61 -3.73 -14.56
N LEU A 176 4.57 -3.90 -13.64
CA LEU A 176 4.29 -4.44 -12.32
C LEU A 176 3.25 -3.55 -11.61
N GLU A 177 3.51 -2.25 -11.54
CA GLU A 177 2.65 -1.28 -10.86
C GLU A 177 1.23 -1.22 -11.42
N GLN A 178 1.09 -1.06 -12.73
CA GLN A 178 -0.19 -0.73 -13.34
C GLN A 178 -1.07 -1.94 -13.64
N ARG A 179 -0.49 -3.14 -13.76
CA ARG A 179 -1.24 -4.33 -14.22
C ARG A 179 -1.15 -5.53 -13.28
N ILE A 180 0.02 -5.81 -12.71
CA ILE A 180 0.18 -7.00 -11.88
C ILE A 180 -0.23 -6.72 -10.44
N ARG A 181 0.36 -5.69 -9.83
CA ARG A 181 0.15 -5.36 -8.41
C ARG A 181 -1.32 -5.22 -8.03
N PRO A 182 -2.22 -4.59 -8.84
CA PRO A 182 -3.64 -4.52 -8.49
C PRO A 182 -4.26 -5.91 -8.30
N SER A 183 -3.97 -6.85 -9.22
CA SER A 183 -4.51 -8.21 -9.14
C SER A 183 -3.93 -8.98 -7.96
N VAL A 184 -2.64 -8.79 -7.68
CA VAL A 184 -1.96 -9.46 -6.55
C VAL A 184 -2.45 -8.92 -5.20
N GLN A 185 -2.75 -7.62 -5.12
CA GLN A 185 -3.32 -7.01 -3.91
C GLN A 185 -4.78 -7.40 -3.67
N ASP A 186 -5.56 -7.60 -4.73
CA ASP A 186 -6.90 -8.17 -4.61
C ASP A 186 -6.84 -9.56 -3.96
N ASP A 187 -5.84 -10.37 -4.33
CA ASP A 187 -5.53 -11.68 -3.74
C ASP A 187 -4.86 -11.61 -2.34
N GLY A 188 -4.64 -10.41 -1.79
CA GLY A 188 -4.10 -10.22 -0.44
C GLY A 188 -2.56 -10.26 -0.33
N GLY A 189 -1.84 -10.13 -1.44
CA GLY A 189 -0.38 -10.08 -1.46
C GLY A 189 0.20 -8.78 -2.05
N ASP A 190 1.50 -8.82 -2.34
CA ASP A 190 2.16 -7.85 -3.22
C ASP A 190 3.28 -8.54 -4.00
N ILE A 191 3.84 -7.84 -4.99
CA ILE A 191 5.01 -8.26 -5.74
C ILE A 191 6.04 -7.15 -5.77
N PHE A 192 7.26 -7.46 -5.36
CA PHE A 192 8.38 -6.52 -5.35
C PHE A 192 9.39 -6.85 -6.43
N TYR A 193 9.81 -5.86 -7.20
CA TYR A 193 10.96 -5.98 -8.09
C TYR A 193 12.26 -6.07 -7.27
N LYS A 194 13.17 -6.97 -7.66
CA LYS A 194 14.48 -7.19 -7.00
C LYS A 194 15.68 -7.09 -7.95
N GLY A 195 15.44 -6.92 -9.25
CA GLY A 195 16.50 -6.75 -10.23
C GLY A 195 16.18 -7.38 -11.57
N PHE A 196 16.98 -7.01 -12.56
CA PHE A 196 16.92 -7.53 -13.91
C PHE A 196 18.33 -7.81 -14.40
N ASP A 197 18.57 -9.01 -14.89
CA ASP A 197 19.83 -9.37 -15.54
C ASP A 197 19.66 -9.24 -17.06
N GLU A 198 20.23 -8.18 -17.63
CA GLU A 198 20.16 -7.89 -19.07
C GLU A 198 20.80 -8.99 -19.95
N LYS A 199 21.79 -9.73 -19.43
CA LYS A 199 22.50 -10.75 -20.23
C LYS A 199 21.63 -11.98 -20.41
N THR A 200 20.99 -12.40 -19.33
CA THR A 200 20.13 -13.59 -19.31
C THR A 200 18.69 -13.25 -19.72
N GLY A 201 18.25 -12.01 -19.50
CA GLY A 201 16.87 -11.55 -19.67
C GLY A 201 15.97 -11.98 -18.50
N ILE A 202 16.53 -12.23 -17.31
CA ILE A 202 15.78 -12.73 -16.16
C ILE A 202 15.40 -11.59 -15.21
N VAL A 203 14.11 -11.46 -14.92
CA VAL A 203 13.59 -10.53 -13.91
C VAL A 203 13.45 -11.26 -12.58
N ARG A 204 14.01 -10.70 -11.51
CA ARG A 204 13.87 -11.20 -10.15
C ARG A 204 12.77 -10.45 -9.43
N VAL A 205 11.82 -11.20 -8.87
CA VAL A 205 10.68 -10.65 -8.13
C VAL A 205 10.52 -11.36 -6.80
N GLN A 206 10.07 -10.66 -5.77
CA GLN A 206 9.72 -11.25 -4.47
C GLN A 206 8.21 -11.18 -4.29
N LEU A 207 7.58 -12.31 -3.98
CA LEU A 207 6.17 -12.36 -3.60
C LEU A 207 5.99 -12.08 -2.11
N ALA A 208 4.91 -11.42 -1.75
CA ALA A 208 4.61 -10.99 -0.38
C ALA A 208 3.17 -11.31 0.04
N GLY A 209 2.90 -11.27 1.35
CA GLY A 209 1.57 -11.51 1.90
C GLY A 209 1.02 -12.89 1.57
N SER A 210 -0.24 -12.96 1.14
CA SER A 210 -0.93 -14.22 0.87
C SER A 210 -0.32 -15.03 -0.28
N CYS A 211 0.41 -14.37 -1.18
CA CYS A 211 1.09 -15.00 -2.32
C CYS A 211 2.43 -15.64 -1.95
N ALA A 212 3.06 -15.22 -0.84
CA ALA A 212 4.34 -15.75 -0.41
C ALA A 212 4.19 -17.17 0.17
N GLY A 213 4.98 -18.12 -0.33
CA GLY A 213 5.00 -19.50 0.18
C GLY A 213 3.75 -20.33 -0.15
N CYS A 214 2.85 -19.83 -1.00
CA CYS A 214 1.65 -20.57 -1.43
C CYS A 214 1.98 -21.45 -2.65
N PRO A 215 2.00 -22.80 -2.56
CA PRO A 215 2.45 -23.66 -3.66
C PRO A 215 1.56 -23.59 -4.91
N SER A 216 0.26 -23.38 -4.71
CA SER A 216 -0.72 -23.25 -5.80
C SER A 216 -0.64 -21.88 -6.47
N SER A 217 -0.54 -20.81 -5.66
CA SER A 217 -0.58 -19.44 -6.17
C SER A 217 0.76 -18.98 -6.73
N SER A 218 1.89 -19.42 -6.17
CA SER A 218 3.22 -19.02 -6.64
C SER A 218 3.47 -19.47 -8.08
N VAL A 219 3.12 -20.71 -8.41
CA VAL A 219 3.29 -21.24 -9.77
C VAL A 219 2.43 -20.47 -10.76
N THR A 220 1.11 -20.35 -10.52
CA THR A 220 0.21 -19.69 -11.47
C THR A 220 0.50 -18.20 -11.61
N LEU A 221 0.74 -17.50 -10.50
CA LEU A 221 1.07 -16.08 -10.53
C LEU A 221 2.39 -15.85 -11.25
N LYS A 222 3.41 -16.67 -10.99
CA LYS A 222 4.71 -16.58 -11.68
C LYS A 222 4.55 -16.72 -13.20
N HIS A 223 3.80 -17.73 -13.66
CA HIS A 223 3.54 -17.89 -15.09
C HIS A 223 2.73 -16.71 -15.68
N GLY A 224 1.74 -16.19 -14.95
CA GLY A 224 0.95 -15.03 -15.37
C GLY A 224 1.81 -13.78 -15.55
N VAL A 225 2.62 -13.46 -14.54
CA VAL A 225 3.58 -12.34 -14.56
C VAL A 225 4.60 -12.50 -15.67
N GLU A 226 5.19 -13.69 -15.80
CA GLU A 226 6.19 -13.99 -16.82
C GLU A 226 5.65 -13.80 -18.23
N ASN A 227 4.45 -14.34 -18.51
CA ASN A 227 3.81 -14.20 -19.81
C ASN A 227 3.50 -12.74 -20.14
N MET A 228 3.05 -11.96 -19.16
CA MET A 228 2.73 -10.55 -19.36
C MET A 228 4.00 -9.73 -19.63
N LEU A 229 5.06 -9.94 -18.85
CA LEU A 229 6.33 -9.23 -19.05
C LEU A 229 6.94 -9.57 -20.41
N LYS A 230 6.99 -10.85 -20.80
CA LYS A 230 7.45 -11.30 -22.12
C LYS A 230 6.66 -10.70 -23.28
N HIS A 231 5.36 -10.47 -23.09
CA HIS A 231 4.49 -9.93 -24.12
C HIS A 231 4.79 -8.46 -24.41
N TYR A 232 5.07 -7.67 -23.37
CA TYR A 232 5.28 -6.22 -23.50
C TYR A 232 6.77 -5.83 -23.58
N ILE A 233 7.69 -6.67 -23.13
CA ILE A 233 9.13 -6.39 -23.02
C ILE A 233 9.92 -7.53 -23.68
N PRO A 234 10.34 -7.39 -24.96
CA PRO A 234 11.06 -8.42 -25.71
C PRO A 234 12.38 -8.89 -25.07
N GLU A 235 12.99 -8.05 -24.25
CA GLU A 235 14.24 -8.32 -23.52
C GLU A 235 14.04 -9.33 -22.38
N VAL A 236 12.82 -9.46 -21.87
CA VAL A 236 12.50 -10.39 -20.78
C VAL A 236 12.33 -11.81 -21.35
N ARG A 237 13.14 -12.74 -20.84
CA ARG A 237 13.13 -14.16 -21.19
C ARG A 237 12.54 -15.06 -20.12
N GLY A 238 12.40 -14.58 -18.88
CA GLY A 238 11.83 -15.35 -17.78
C GLY A 238 11.83 -14.56 -16.48
N ILE A 239 11.24 -15.15 -15.45
CA ILE A 239 11.28 -14.58 -14.10
C ILE A 239 11.74 -15.61 -13.07
N GLU A 240 12.39 -15.12 -12.04
CA GLU A 240 12.84 -15.89 -10.89
C GLU A 240 12.31 -15.27 -9.59
N GLU A 241 11.93 -16.13 -8.65
CA GLU A 241 11.53 -15.66 -7.32
C GLU A 241 12.78 -15.37 -6.51
N TRP A 242 12.91 -14.15 -6.02
CA TRP A 242 13.94 -13.75 -5.08
C TRP A 242 13.52 -14.21 -3.70
N VAL A 243 14.20 -15.24 -3.22
CA VAL A 243 14.15 -15.66 -1.82
C VAL A 243 15.42 -15.11 -1.17
N ASP A 244 15.26 -14.36 -0.08
CA ASP A 244 16.41 -13.84 0.66
C ASP A 244 17.11 -15.00 1.39
N GLU A 245 18.08 -15.61 0.71
CA GLU A 245 18.86 -16.73 1.22
C GLU A 245 19.71 -16.34 2.43
N GLU A 246 20.16 -15.08 2.53
CA GLU A 246 20.92 -14.60 3.69
C GLU A 246 20.04 -14.44 4.92
N LEU A 247 18.82 -13.89 4.76
CA LEU A 247 17.85 -13.81 5.83
C LEU A 247 17.42 -15.21 6.32
N ASN A 248 17.21 -16.14 5.39
CA ASN A 248 16.88 -17.53 5.74
C ASN A 248 18.05 -18.23 6.47
N ALA A 249 19.29 -18.03 6.02
CA ALA A 249 20.46 -18.62 6.65
C ALA A 249 20.77 -18.01 8.04
N LEU A 250 20.47 -16.73 8.26
CA LEU A 250 20.56 -16.09 9.58
C LEU A 250 19.48 -16.63 10.53
N ASN A 251 18.24 -16.76 10.05
CA ASN A 251 17.14 -17.34 10.82
C ASN A 251 17.43 -18.78 11.24
N GLU A 252 17.93 -19.63 10.34
CA GLU A 252 18.33 -21.00 10.68
C GLU A 252 19.44 -21.05 11.73
N LYS A 253 20.40 -20.12 11.67
CA LYS A 253 21.49 -20.03 12.66
C LYS A 253 20.98 -19.58 14.03
N GLU A 254 20.10 -18.57 14.06
CA GLU A 254 19.47 -18.11 15.31
C GLU A 254 18.61 -19.20 15.95
N PHE A 255 17.83 -19.92 15.14
CA PHE A 255 17.00 -21.04 15.59
C PHE A 255 17.85 -22.15 16.22
N LYS A 256 18.91 -22.61 15.53
CA LYS A 256 19.86 -23.60 16.07
C LYS A 256 20.53 -23.12 17.35
N THR A 257 20.92 -21.85 17.41
CA THR A 257 21.55 -21.26 18.60
C THR A 257 20.57 -21.21 19.79
N LEU A 258 19.28 -20.96 19.53
CA LEU A 258 18.24 -20.96 20.55
C LEU A 258 17.93 -22.37 21.04
N GLU A 259 17.82 -23.35 20.15
CA GLU A 259 17.66 -24.77 20.49
C GLU A 259 18.82 -25.28 21.36
N GLU A 260 20.06 -24.94 21.00
CA GLU A 260 21.24 -25.30 21.79
C GLU A 260 21.18 -24.69 23.21
N LYS A 261 20.72 -23.44 23.33
CA LYS A 261 20.52 -22.78 24.63
C LYS A 261 19.40 -23.45 25.43
N LEU A 262 18.26 -23.76 24.82
CA LEU A 262 17.15 -24.44 25.50
C LEU A 262 17.56 -25.84 25.98
N ARG A 263 18.31 -26.58 25.16
CA ARG A 263 18.89 -27.89 25.51
C ARG A 263 19.89 -27.79 26.66
N SER A 264 20.67 -26.71 26.73
CA SER A 264 21.60 -26.46 27.84
C SER A 264 20.91 -26.17 29.18
N VAL A 265 19.66 -25.69 29.13
CA VAL A 265 18.80 -25.42 30.29
C VAL A 265 17.91 -26.63 30.63
N GLY A 266 18.01 -27.73 29.89
CA GLY A 266 17.32 -28.99 30.19
C GLY A 266 15.86 -29.06 29.73
N ILE A 267 15.43 -28.17 28.83
CA ILE A 267 14.12 -28.23 28.19
C ILE A 267 14.28 -29.04 26.90
N PRO A 268 13.65 -30.23 26.77
CA PRO A 268 13.70 -31.01 25.54
C PRO A 268 12.88 -30.32 24.44
N SER A 269 13.43 -30.26 23.23
CA SER A 269 12.67 -29.97 22.01
C SER A 269 11.95 -31.25 21.59
N GLU A 270 10.62 -31.23 21.47
CA GLU A 270 9.85 -32.31 20.84
C GLU A 270 10.05 -32.32 19.32
#